data_AF-A0AAP1Y9L9-F1
#
_entry.id   AF-A0AAP1Y9L9-F1
#
_cell.length_a   1.000
_cell.length_b   1.000
_cell.length_c   1.000
_cell.angle_alpha   90.00
_cell.angle_beta   90.00
_cell.angle_gamma   90.00
#
_symmetry.space_group_name_H-M   'P 1'
#
loop_
_entity.id
_entity.type
_entity.pdbx_description
1 polymer ?
#
loop_
_entity_poly.entity_id
_entity_poly.type
_entity_poly.pdbx_seq_one_letter_code
_entity_poly.pdbx_strand_id
1 'polypeptide(L)'
;MLERLDTTVGSGTASGRAEVQRFRTRAWKYARESGGRVSCKFARIIREGARATQIAYQAIMSRYNGEPIGIECRRSDRDSWAFVLPEASGGLPWRIQQFDRDGFVGHLCFDSVPEAVEAMLDMGYRTIDEGALDQVASTDRWALGVRRSAIMQRHQEGKISYAQMVDELTATV
;
A
#
# COMPACT_ATOMS: atom_id res chain seq x y z
N MET A 1 -21.23 19.63 -54.72
CA MET A 1 -20.23 20.64 -54.33
C MET A 1 -19.51 20.07 -53.10
N LEU A 2 -18.77 18.96 -53.19
CA LEU A 2 -17.47 18.75 -53.86
C LEU A 2 -16.50 19.91 -53.58
N GLU A 3 -15.67 19.73 -52.55
CA GLU A 3 -14.22 19.98 -52.63
C GLU A 3 -13.50 18.95 -51.74
N ARG A 4 -12.60 18.19 -52.38
CA ARG A 4 -11.60 17.31 -51.80
C ARG A 4 -10.33 18.14 -51.62
N LEU A 5 -9.62 17.99 -50.50
CA LEU A 5 -8.18 18.27 -50.45
C LEU A 5 -7.47 17.25 -49.56
N ASP A 6 -6.68 16.42 -50.26
CA ASP A 6 -5.38 15.84 -49.95
C ASP A 6 -5.03 15.28 -48.56
N THR A 7 -5.03 13.95 -48.55
CA THR A 7 -3.91 13.07 -48.16
C THR A 7 -2.62 13.73 -47.70
N THR A 8 -2.30 13.54 -46.41
CA THR A 8 -0.92 13.26 -45.99
C THR A 8 -0.95 12.13 -44.95
N VAL A 9 -0.74 10.90 -45.41
CA VAL A 9 -0.41 9.77 -44.52
C VAL A 9 1.03 9.99 -44.05
N GLY A 10 1.18 10.66 -42.91
CA GLY A 10 2.43 10.73 -42.19
C GLY A 10 2.73 9.37 -41.55
N SER A 11 3.46 8.53 -42.27
CA SER A 11 4.10 7.33 -41.72
C SER A 11 5.24 7.76 -40.78
N GLY A 12 4.88 8.09 -39.54
CA GLY A 12 5.83 8.31 -38.46
C GLY A 12 5.93 7.06 -37.60
N THR A 13 6.85 6.15 -37.93
CA THR A 13 7.30 5.12 -36.98
C THR A 13 8.05 5.79 -35.83
N ALA A 14 7.30 6.31 -34.86
CA ALA A 14 7.84 6.71 -33.59
C ALA A 14 8.14 5.44 -32.78
N SER A 15 9.33 4.88 -33.00
CA SER A 15 9.99 4.04 -32.00
C SER A 15 10.41 4.93 -30.83
N GLY A 16 9.41 5.49 -30.14
CA GLY A 16 9.62 6.16 -28.87
C GLY A 16 9.79 5.06 -27.83
N ARG A 17 11.01 4.83 -27.36
CA ARG A 17 11.17 4.21 -26.05
C ARG A 17 10.42 5.10 -25.07
N ALA A 18 9.25 4.66 -24.62
CA ALA A 18 8.53 5.32 -23.56
C ALA A 18 9.52 5.55 -22.41
N GLU A 19 9.74 6.82 -22.05
CA GLU A 19 10.63 7.16 -20.95
C GLU A 19 10.07 6.50 -19.70
N VAL A 20 10.79 5.52 -19.15
CA VAL A 20 10.34 4.79 -17.96
C VAL A 20 10.30 5.78 -16.80
N GLN A 21 9.10 6.13 -16.37
CA GLN A 21 8.89 7.04 -15.24
C GLN A 21 9.62 6.49 -14.01
N ARG A 22 10.49 7.33 -13.42
CA ARG A 22 11.29 6.96 -12.26
C ARG A 22 10.63 7.46 -10.99
N PHE A 23 10.08 6.54 -10.22
CA PHE A 23 9.52 6.78 -8.90
C PHE A 23 10.61 6.63 -7.84
N ARG A 24 10.64 7.52 -6.86
CA ARG A 24 11.68 7.51 -5.81
C ARG A 24 11.08 7.80 -4.45
N THR A 25 11.42 6.95 -3.49
CA THR A 25 11.12 7.17 -2.08
C THR A 25 11.88 8.41 -1.56
N ARG A 26 11.37 9.04 -0.51
CA ARG A 26 12.06 10.14 0.19
C ARG A 26 13.42 9.67 0.70
N ALA A 27 13.47 8.47 1.30
CA ALA A 27 14.72 7.89 1.79
C ALA A 27 15.77 7.73 0.67
N TRP A 28 15.36 7.31 -0.53
CA TRP A 28 16.30 7.17 -1.66
C TRP A 28 16.77 8.51 -2.22
N LYS A 29 15.90 9.52 -2.29
CA LYS A 29 16.29 10.89 -2.68
C LYS A 29 17.36 11.42 -1.72
N TYR A 30 17.12 11.31 -0.42
CA TYR A 30 18.07 11.69 0.63
C TYR A 30 19.40 10.93 0.51
N ALA A 31 19.36 9.62 0.30
CA ALA A 31 20.56 8.79 0.15
C ALA A 31 21.45 9.20 -1.03
N ARG A 32 20.84 9.70 -2.12
CA ARG A 32 21.58 10.20 -3.31
C ARG A 32 22.22 11.56 -3.04
N GLU A 33 21.48 12.47 -2.41
CA GLU A 33 21.93 13.84 -2.12
C GLU A 33 23.02 13.88 -1.05
N SER A 34 23.11 12.84 -0.22
CA SER A 34 24.14 12.72 0.82
C SER A 34 25.55 12.46 0.28
N GLY A 35 25.71 12.12 -1.01
CA GLY A 35 26.95 11.59 -1.61
C GLY A 35 28.20 12.48 -1.58
N GLY A 36 28.10 13.74 -1.16
CA GLY A 36 29.24 14.64 -0.92
C GLY A 36 29.26 15.26 0.49
N ARG A 37 28.27 14.95 1.33
CA ARG A 37 28.11 15.51 2.69
C ARG A 37 28.65 14.58 3.77
N VAL A 38 28.78 13.29 3.46
CA VAL A 38 29.22 12.26 4.38
C VAL A 38 30.30 11.39 3.74
N SER A 39 31.02 10.61 4.56
CA SER A 39 32.01 9.67 4.04
C SER A 39 31.38 8.66 3.07
N CYS A 40 32.15 8.21 2.07
CA CYS A 40 31.68 7.22 1.10
C CYS A 40 31.13 5.93 1.75
N LYS A 41 31.76 5.49 2.85
CA LYS A 41 31.33 4.31 3.60
C LYS A 41 29.94 4.52 4.21
N PHE A 42 29.69 5.69 4.80
CA PHE A 42 28.39 6.01 5.39
C PHE A 42 27.31 6.22 4.31
N ALA A 43 27.64 6.91 3.21
CA ALA A 43 26.74 7.05 2.07
C ALA A 43 26.30 5.69 1.50
N ARG A 44 27.20 4.69 1.51
CA ARG A 44 26.87 3.31 1.10
C ARG A 44 25.85 2.68 2.05
N ILE A 45 26.04 2.79 3.37
CA ILE A 45 25.11 2.24 4.37
C ILE A 45 23.71 2.82 4.21
N ILE A 46 23.58 4.14 4.03
CA ILE A 46 22.27 4.79 3.81
C ILE A 46 21.60 4.23 2.55
N ARG A 47 22.35 4.10 1.44
CA ARG A 47 21.82 3.53 0.19
C ARG A 47 21.40 2.08 0.35
N GLU A 48 22.19 1.26 1.04
CA GLU A 48 21.89 -0.15 1.30
C GLU A 48 20.61 -0.28 2.14
N GLY A 49 20.45 0.54 3.18
CA GLY A 49 19.25 0.56 4.02
C GLY A 49 17.98 0.94 3.25
N ALA A 50 18.05 1.91 2.33
CA ALA A 50 16.88 2.36 1.54
C ALA A 50 16.59 1.47 0.31
N ARG A 51 17.48 0.55 -0.06
CA ARG A 51 17.44 -0.14 -1.36
C ARG A 51 16.21 -1.01 -1.53
N ALA A 52 15.87 -1.82 -0.53
CA ALA A 52 14.77 -2.77 -0.62
C ALA A 52 13.42 -2.06 -0.82
N THR A 53 13.14 -1.06 0.01
CA THR A 53 11.94 -0.21 -0.14
C THR A 53 11.94 0.50 -1.49
N GLN A 54 13.07 1.08 -1.94
CA GLN A 54 13.11 1.76 -3.24
C GLN A 54 12.84 0.82 -4.42
N ILE A 55 13.32 -0.42 -4.40
CA ILE A 55 13.05 -1.41 -5.45
C ILE A 55 11.55 -1.71 -5.49
N ALA A 56 10.95 -2.02 -4.33
CA ALA A 56 9.52 -2.30 -4.24
C ALA A 56 8.67 -1.08 -4.67
N TYR A 57 9.07 0.12 -4.26
CA TYR A 57 8.38 1.37 -4.59
C TYR A 57 8.39 1.66 -6.08
N GLN A 58 9.56 1.55 -6.74
CA GLN A 58 9.63 1.69 -8.19
C GLN A 58 8.74 0.64 -8.87
N ALA A 59 8.75 -0.61 -8.41
CA ALA A 59 7.99 -1.69 -9.02
C ALA A 59 6.47 -1.44 -8.97
N ILE A 60 5.93 -1.17 -7.77
CA ILE A 60 4.49 -0.95 -7.60
C ILE A 60 4.05 0.35 -8.27
N MET A 61 4.75 1.46 -8.06
CA MET A 61 4.35 2.74 -8.65
C MET A 61 4.41 2.69 -10.19
N SER A 62 5.41 2.03 -10.77
CA SER A 62 5.47 1.90 -12.25
C SER A 62 4.36 1.03 -12.80
N ARG A 63 4.04 -0.08 -12.12
CA ARG A 63 3.01 -1.03 -12.56
C ARG A 63 1.63 -0.37 -12.66
N TYR A 64 1.34 0.58 -11.79
CA TYR A 64 0.05 1.29 -11.74
C TYR A 64 0.18 2.78 -12.10
N ASN A 65 1.21 3.16 -12.86
CA ASN A 65 1.40 4.52 -13.37
C ASN A 65 1.30 5.63 -12.30
N GLY A 66 1.82 5.36 -11.11
CA GLY A 66 1.83 6.28 -9.96
C GLY A 66 0.61 6.18 -9.04
N GLU A 67 -0.41 5.39 -9.39
CA GLU A 67 -1.69 5.32 -8.67
C GLU A 67 -2.05 3.88 -8.22
N PRO A 68 -1.26 3.23 -7.34
CA PRO A 68 -1.50 1.86 -6.88
C PRO A 68 -2.57 1.78 -5.78
N ILE A 69 -3.73 2.42 -6.00
CA ILE A 69 -4.84 2.44 -5.05
C ILE A 69 -5.54 1.07 -5.05
N GLY A 70 -5.83 0.54 -3.87
CA GLY A 70 -6.51 -0.75 -3.69
C GLY A 70 -5.60 -1.97 -3.89
N ILE A 71 -4.32 -1.77 -4.24
CA ILE A 71 -3.41 -2.88 -4.54
C ILE A 71 -2.87 -3.47 -3.24
N GLU A 72 -3.19 -4.74 -2.99
CA GLU A 72 -2.71 -5.44 -1.81
C GLU A 72 -1.24 -5.84 -1.94
N CYS A 73 -0.50 -5.60 -0.87
CA CYS A 73 0.88 -6.04 -0.70
C CYS A 73 1.00 -6.91 0.55
N ARG A 74 1.62 -8.08 0.41
CA ARG A 74 1.90 -9.02 1.49
C ARG A 74 3.21 -8.68 2.21
N ARG A 75 3.23 -8.91 3.52
CA ARG A 75 4.45 -8.92 4.33
C ARG A 75 5.23 -10.22 4.10
N SER A 76 6.55 -10.16 4.15
CA SER A 76 7.40 -11.34 3.86
C SER A 76 7.50 -12.34 5.02
N ASP A 77 7.25 -11.89 6.25
CA ASP A 77 7.54 -12.61 7.50
C ASP A 77 6.29 -13.17 8.21
N ARG A 78 5.08 -12.80 7.76
CA ARG A 78 3.82 -13.33 8.28
C ARG A 78 2.69 -13.16 7.25
N ASP A 79 1.60 -13.87 7.46
CA ASP A 79 0.38 -13.75 6.66
C ASP A 79 -0.40 -12.50 7.06
N SER A 80 0.06 -11.38 6.55
CA SER A 80 -0.54 -10.07 6.74
C SER A 80 -0.32 -9.25 5.49
N TRP A 81 -1.30 -8.40 5.19
CA TRP A 81 -1.38 -7.60 3.98
C TRP A 81 -1.74 -6.17 4.33
N ALA A 82 -1.45 -5.27 3.38
CA ALA A 82 -1.88 -3.89 3.45
C ALA A 82 -2.14 -3.34 2.05
N PHE A 83 -2.99 -2.33 1.96
CA PHE A 83 -3.26 -1.58 0.73
C PHE A 83 -3.60 -0.12 1.04
N VAL A 84 -3.44 0.76 0.04
CA VAL A 84 -3.73 2.19 0.14
C VAL A 84 -5.11 2.48 -0.45
N LEU A 85 -5.91 3.32 0.21
CA LEU A 85 -7.25 3.72 -0.24
C LEU A 85 -7.63 5.11 0.31
N PRO A 86 -8.65 5.76 -0.25
CA PRO A 86 -9.20 7.00 0.34
C PRO A 86 -9.65 6.79 1.78
N GLU A 87 -9.40 7.77 2.63
CA GLU A 87 -9.84 7.76 4.03
C GLU A 87 -11.26 8.30 4.17
N ALA A 88 -12.08 7.63 4.98
CA ALA A 88 -13.51 7.90 5.10
C ALA A 88 -13.87 8.88 6.23
N SER A 89 -13.01 9.04 7.23
CA SER A 89 -13.32 9.78 8.47
C SER A 89 -13.07 11.29 8.44
N GLY A 90 -12.61 11.85 7.31
CA GLY A 90 -12.41 13.29 7.14
C GLY A 90 -11.13 13.86 7.75
N GLY A 91 -10.20 13.00 8.19
CA GLY A 91 -8.84 13.38 8.57
C GLY A 91 -7.96 13.63 7.35
N LEU A 92 -6.78 13.00 7.33
CA LEU A 92 -5.93 12.99 6.12
C LEU A 92 -6.61 12.20 5.00
N PRO A 93 -6.46 12.57 3.72
CA PRO A 93 -7.28 12.07 2.61
C PRO A 93 -7.01 10.61 2.22
N TRP A 94 -5.88 10.03 2.62
CA TRP A 94 -5.49 8.66 2.28
C TRP A 94 -5.22 7.84 3.53
N ARG A 95 -5.45 6.54 3.46
CA ARG A 95 -5.03 5.60 4.49
C ARG A 95 -4.37 4.36 3.94
N ILE A 96 -3.52 3.74 4.76
CA ILE A 96 -3.16 2.34 4.66
C ILE A 96 -4.16 1.56 5.49
N GLN A 97 -4.80 0.54 4.91
CA GLN A 97 -5.57 -0.46 5.65
C GLN A 97 -4.75 -1.74 5.73
N GLN A 98 -4.57 -2.26 6.96
CA GLN A 98 -3.90 -3.53 7.20
C GLN A 98 -4.91 -4.61 7.56
N PHE A 99 -4.63 -5.83 7.13
CA PHE A 99 -5.41 -7.02 7.47
C PHE A 99 -4.53 -8.27 7.58
N ASP A 100 -5.07 -9.30 8.21
CA ASP A 100 -4.51 -10.64 8.26
C ASP A 100 -5.62 -11.69 8.08
N ARG A 101 -5.35 -12.95 8.43
CA ARG A 101 -6.34 -14.03 8.27
C ARG A 101 -7.58 -13.89 9.17
N ASP A 102 -7.52 -13.06 10.19
CA ASP A 102 -8.57 -12.89 11.20
C ASP A 102 -9.35 -11.57 11.02
N GLY A 103 -8.95 -10.69 10.10
CA GLY A 103 -9.69 -9.47 9.81
C GLY A 103 -8.80 -8.26 9.59
N PHE A 104 -9.43 -7.08 9.67
CA PHE A 104 -8.71 -5.81 9.69
C PHE A 104 -8.03 -5.60 11.04
N VAL A 105 -6.75 -5.23 11.02
CA VAL A 105 -5.92 -5.13 12.24
C VAL A 105 -5.47 -3.72 12.58
N GLY A 106 -5.54 -2.78 11.63
CA GLY A 106 -5.16 -1.40 11.87
C GLY A 106 -5.12 -0.56 10.61
N HIS A 107 -4.99 0.74 10.80
CA HIS A 107 -4.86 1.71 9.72
C HIS A 107 -3.94 2.86 10.13
N LEU A 108 -3.44 3.60 9.14
CA LEU A 108 -2.66 4.83 9.29
C LEU A 108 -3.09 5.80 8.19
N CYS A 109 -3.21 7.09 8.50
CA CYS A 109 -3.64 8.10 7.53
C CYS A 109 -2.45 8.96 7.05
N PHE A 110 -2.54 9.46 5.81
CA PHE A 110 -1.46 10.18 5.11
C PHE A 110 -2.02 11.26 4.18
N ASP A 111 -1.20 12.27 3.88
CA ASP A 111 -1.56 13.40 3.02
C ASP A 111 -1.64 13.03 1.53
N SER A 112 -0.95 11.98 1.11
CA SER A 112 -0.84 11.63 -0.32
C SER A 112 -0.63 10.13 -0.55
N VAL A 113 -1.06 9.64 -1.73
CA VAL A 113 -0.81 8.25 -2.19
C VAL A 113 0.69 7.91 -2.16
N PRO A 114 1.60 8.72 -2.72
CA PRO A 114 3.03 8.41 -2.70
C PRO A 114 3.60 8.19 -1.29
N GLU A 115 3.14 8.95 -0.30
CA GLU A 115 3.58 8.82 1.09
C GLU A 115 3.01 7.56 1.75
N ALA A 116 1.72 7.31 1.56
CA ALA A 116 1.06 6.10 2.07
C ALA A 116 1.72 4.83 1.51
N VAL A 117 2.04 4.80 0.22
CA VAL A 117 2.73 3.67 -0.42
C VAL A 117 4.13 3.50 0.16
N GLU A 118 4.92 4.57 0.30
CA GLU A 118 6.27 4.48 0.87
C GLU A 118 6.22 3.93 2.30
N ALA A 119 5.32 4.45 3.14
CA ALA A 119 5.14 3.98 4.51
C ALA A 119 4.71 2.51 4.57
N MET A 120 3.77 2.08 3.71
CA MET A 120 3.34 0.67 3.62
C MET A 120 4.52 -0.27 3.31
N LEU A 121 5.39 0.12 2.38
CA LEU A 121 6.58 -0.67 2.02
C LEU A 121 7.64 -0.69 3.14
N ASP A 122 7.79 0.42 3.88
CA ASP A 122 8.69 0.49 5.03
C ASP A 122 8.22 -0.41 6.19
N MET A 123 6.90 -0.60 6.34
CA MET A 123 6.31 -1.57 7.26
C MET A 123 6.53 -3.04 6.83
N GLY A 124 7.10 -3.27 5.64
CA GLY A 124 7.49 -4.59 5.15
C GLY A 124 6.51 -5.23 4.16
N TYR A 125 5.41 -4.58 3.81
CA TYR A 125 4.44 -5.07 2.81
C TYR A 125 4.97 -4.83 1.40
N ARG A 126 5.94 -5.64 0.94
CA ARG A 126 6.73 -5.34 -0.27
C ARG A 126 6.42 -6.23 -1.48
N THR A 127 5.59 -7.26 -1.29
CA THR A 127 5.24 -8.21 -2.35
C THR A 127 3.81 -7.96 -2.80
N ILE A 128 3.61 -7.55 -4.05
CA ILE A 128 2.26 -7.38 -4.63
C ILE A 128 1.53 -8.72 -4.61
N ASP A 129 0.30 -8.72 -4.11
CA ASP A 129 -0.54 -9.91 -3.91
C ASP A 129 -2.01 -9.56 -4.16
N GLU A 130 -2.31 -9.19 -5.40
CA GLU A 130 -3.62 -8.68 -5.82
C GLU A 130 -4.75 -9.69 -5.56
N GLY A 131 -5.84 -9.22 -4.97
CA GLY A 131 -7.00 -10.05 -4.65
C GLY A 131 -6.82 -10.91 -3.39
N ALA A 132 -5.73 -10.71 -2.63
CA ALA A 132 -5.55 -11.37 -1.34
C ALA A 132 -6.69 -11.07 -0.37
N LEU A 133 -7.26 -9.86 -0.40
CA LEU A 133 -8.38 -9.51 0.47
C LEU A 133 -9.59 -10.39 0.17
N ASP A 134 -9.99 -10.51 -1.09
CA ASP A 134 -11.14 -11.34 -1.50
C ASP A 134 -10.94 -12.82 -1.08
N GLN A 135 -9.73 -13.35 -1.29
CA GLN A 135 -9.39 -14.73 -0.94
C GLN A 135 -9.44 -14.98 0.57
N VAL A 136 -8.87 -14.06 1.36
CA VAL A 136 -8.81 -14.22 2.82
C VAL A 136 -10.19 -13.97 3.44
N ALA A 137 -10.91 -12.96 2.94
CA ALA A 137 -12.22 -12.58 3.44
C ALA A 137 -13.31 -13.63 3.17
N SER A 138 -13.12 -14.52 2.19
CA SER A 138 -14.03 -15.62 1.92
C SER A 138 -13.90 -16.82 2.88
N THR A 139 -13.03 -16.74 3.89
CA THR A 139 -12.78 -17.85 4.81
C THR A 139 -13.63 -17.79 6.08
N ASP A 140 -13.97 -18.96 6.65
CA ASP A 140 -14.65 -19.04 7.95
C ASP A 140 -13.83 -18.40 9.08
N ARG A 141 -12.50 -18.47 8.97
CA ARG A 141 -11.57 -17.84 9.92
C ARG A 141 -11.74 -16.33 9.95
N TRP A 142 -11.77 -15.69 8.78
CA TRP A 142 -12.05 -14.26 8.68
C TRP A 142 -13.42 -13.91 9.24
N ALA A 143 -14.46 -14.68 8.88
CA ALA A 143 -15.81 -14.45 9.40
C ALA A 143 -15.87 -14.52 10.94
N LEU A 144 -15.13 -15.46 11.55
CA LEU A 144 -15.00 -15.55 13.00
C LEU A 144 -14.29 -14.31 13.58
N GLY A 145 -13.16 -13.92 13.02
CA GLY A 145 -12.42 -12.77 13.52
C GLY A 145 -13.18 -11.45 13.37
N VAL A 146 -13.94 -11.26 12.29
CA VAL A 146 -14.86 -10.11 12.14
C VAL A 146 -15.92 -10.10 13.25
N ARG A 147 -16.52 -11.24 13.60
CA ARG A 147 -17.47 -11.33 14.72
C ARG A 147 -16.81 -10.95 16.05
N ARG A 148 -15.59 -11.42 16.30
CA ARG A 148 -14.82 -11.08 17.51
C ARG A 148 -14.50 -9.58 17.57
N SER A 149 -14.09 -8.99 16.45
CA SER A 149 -13.85 -7.54 16.35
C SER A 149 -15.13 -6.72 16.62
N ALA A 150 -16.29 -7.18 16.18
CA ALA A 150 -17.57 -6.51 16.49
C ALA A 150 -17.92 -6.55 17.99
N ILE A 151 -17.56 -7.62 18.70
CA ILE A 151 -17.70 -7.71 20.17
C ILE A 151 -16.77 -6.68 20.83
N MET A 152 -15.49 -6.65 20.42
CA MET A 152 -14.50 -5.70 20.95
C MET A 152 -14.90 -4.24 20.70
N GLN A 153 -15.40 -3.94 19.50
CA GLN A 153 -15.88 -2.59 19.13
C GLN A 153 -17.01 -2.14 20.05
N ARG A 154 -18.00 -3.00 20.34
CA ARG A 154 -19.08 -2.66 21.29
C ARG A 154 -18.56 -2.32 22.67
N HIS A 155 -17.52 -3.02 23.15
CA HIS A 155 -16.91 -2.68 24.43
C HIS A 155 -16.20 -1.32 24.39
N GLN A 156 -15.42 -1.06 23.34
CA GLN A 156 -14.71 0.21 23.13
C GLN A 156 -15.67 1.40 23.02
N GLU A 157 -16.86 1.19 22.46
CA GLU A 157 -17.94 2.18 22.38
C GLU A 157 -18.76 2.30 23.70
N GLY A 158 -18.41 1.55 24.74
CA GLY A 158 -19.12 1.57 26.03
C GLY A 158 -20.48 0.90 26.03
N LYS A 159 -20.82 0.11 25.00
CA LYS A 159 -22.12 -0.57 24.86
C LYS A 159 -22.23 -1.87 25.67
N ILE A 160 -21.09 -2.47 26.01
CA ILE A 160 -21.01 -3.66 26.88
C ILE A 160 -19.87 -3.50 27.90
N SER A 161 -20.03 -4.12 29.07
CA SER A 161 -18.99 -4.22 30.08
C SER A 161 -17.84 -5.13 29.62
N TYR A 162 -16.69 -5.01 30.28
CA TYR A 162 -15.55 -5.91 30.05
C TYR A 162 -15.92 -7.38 30.32
N ALA A 163 -16.71 -7.66 31.37
CA ALA A 163 -17.15 -9.02 31.69
C ALA A 163 -18.00 -9.61 30.56
N GLN A 164 -19.00 -8.86 30.07
CA GLN A 164 -19.82 -9.29 28.93
C GLN A 164 -18.97 -9.52 27.66
N MET A 165 -17.99 -8.64 27.39
CA MET A 165 -17.07 -8.84 26.27
C MET A 165 -16.30 -10.17 26.39
N VAL A 166 -15.77 -10.49 27.58
CA VAL A 166 -15.04 -11.75 27.83
C VAL A 166 -15.95 -12.97 27.64
N ASP A 167 -17.17 -12.94 28.17
CA ASP A 167 -18.14 -14.03 28.04
C ASP A 167 -18.48 -14.29 26.57
N GLU A 168 -18.80 -13.24 25.80
CA GLU A 168 -19.13 -13.34 24.39
C GLU A 168 -17.94 -13.79 23.52
N LEU A 169 -16.72 -13.34 23.82
CA LEU A 169 -15.50 -13.79 23.14
C LEU A 169 -15.15 -15.25 23.44
N THR A 170 -15.55 -15.77 24.60
CA THR A 170 -15.34 -17.18 24.98
C THR A 170 -16.37 -18.08 24.29
N ALA A 171 -17.61 -17.61 24.12
CA ALA A 171 -18.67 -18.34 23.44
C ALA A 171 -18.50 -18.43 21.91
N THR A 172 -17.51 -17.73 21.34
CA THR A 172 -17.21 -17.74 19.89
C THR A 172 -16.13 -18.76 19.49
N VAL A 173 -15.64 -19.58 20.43
CA VAL A 173 -14.64 -20.65 20.19
C VAL A 173 -15.30 -21.93 19.70
#